data_AF-X1B3N0-F1
#
_entry.id   AF-X1B3N0-F1
#
_cell.length_a   1.000
_cell.length_b   1.000
_cell.length_c   1.000
_cell.angle_alpha   90.00
_cell.angle_beta   90.00
_cell.angle_gamma   90.00
#
_symmetry.space_group_name_H-M   'P 1'
#
loop_
_entity.id
_entity.type
_entity.pdbx_description
1 polymer ?
#
loop_
_entity_poly.entity_id
_entity_poly.type
_entity_poly.pdbx_seq_one_letter_code
_entity_poly.pdbx_strand_id
1 'polypeptide(L)' 'FNMAKQQSFADKLKKKTAAESAKVIKIVYPFQSTDTGSWRYAEKYIKVLPDDDENKVINDEIKIARASLEQK' A
#
# COMPACT_ATOMS: atom_id res chain seq x y z
N PHE A 1 -27.95 17.30 16.80
CA PHE A 1 -26.74 18.11 17.02
C PHE A 1 -25.52 17.25 16.80
N ASN A 2 -24.80 17.46 15.70
CA ASN A 2 -23.64 16.68 15.30
C ASN A 2 -22.40 17.27 16.01
N MET A 3 -21.89 16.61 17.06
CA MET A 3 -20.63 17.02 17.69
C MET A 3 -19.48 16.62 16.76
N ALA A 4 -19.11 17.53 15.86
CA ALA A 4 -17.81 17.48 15.21
C ALA A 4 -16.75 17.58 16.31
N LYS A 5 -16.17 16.44 16.70
CA LYS A 5 -15.06 16.39 17.68
C LYS A 5 -13.98 17.36 17.19
N GLN A 6 -13.77 18.46 17.92
CA GLN A 6 -12.71 19.41 17.62
C GLN A 6 -11.37 18.69 17.77
N GLN A 7 -10.79 18.29 16.64
CA GLN A 7 -9.47 17.67 16.62
C GLN A 7 -8.44 18.74 16.98
N SER A 8 -7.70 18.52 18.07
CA SER A 8 -6.70 19.49 18.54
C SER A 8 -5.52 19.59 17.56
N PHE A 9 -4.81 20.72 17.59
CA PHE A 9 -3.59 20.92 16.80
C PHE A 9 -2.51 19.89 17.16
N ALA A 10 -2.43 19.47 18.42
CA ALA A 10 -1.53 18.42 18.86
C ALA A 10 -1.88 17.06 18.22
N ASP A 11 -3.17 16.73 18.08
CA ASP A 11 -3.61 15.50 17.41
C ASP A 11 -3.34 15.53 15.91
N LYS A 12 -3.43 16.72 15.28
CA LYS A 12 -3.03 16.90 13.88
C LYS A 12 -1.52 16.76 13.70
N LEU A 13 -0.73 17.31 14.62
CA LEU A 13 0.73 17.23 14.59
C LEU A 13 1.23 15.79 14.75
N LYS A 14 0.70 15.04 15.73
CA LYS A 14 1.05 13.62 15.93
C LYS A 14 0.71 12.76 14.71
N LYS A 15 -0.45 12.99 14.07
CA LYS A 15 -0.80 12.32 12.81
C LYS A 15 0.12 12.70 11.66
N LYS A 16 0.59 13.94 11.60
CA LYS A 16 1.52 14.41 10.57
C LYS A 16 2.90 13.76 10.74
N THR A 17 3.43 13.69 11.95
CA THR A 17 4.72 13.02 12.23
C THR A 17 4.66 11.51 11.98
N ALA A 18 3.54 10.86 12.30
CA ALA A 18 3.31 9.45 11.94
C ALA A 18 3.11 9.23 10.44
N ALA A 19 2.67 10.24 9.68
CA ALA A 19 2.54 10.18 8.23
C ALA A 19 3.88 10.44 7.51
N GLU A 20 4.74 11.32 8.04
CA GLU A 20 6.06 11.67 7.49
C GLU A 20 7.12 10.56 7.69
N SER A 21 6.90 9.66 8.64
CA SER A 21 7.84 8.56 8.93
C SER A 21 7.55 7.28 8.14
N ALA A 22 6.39 7.19 7.48
CA ALA A 22 6.04 6.04 6.69
C ALA A 22 6.68 6.09 5.29
N LYS A 23 7.36 5.01 4.91
CA LYS A 23 7.89 4.83 3.56
C LYS A 23 6.77 4.42 2.62
N VAL A 24 6.77 4.97 1.41
CA VAL A 24 5.87 4.52 0.34
C VAL A 24 6.70 3.79 -0.70
N ILE A 25 6.33 2.54 -0.97
CA ILE A 25 7.04 1.67 -1.91
C ILE A 25 6.11 1.37 -3.08
N LYS A 26 6.62 1.57 -4.30
CA LYS A 26 5.92 1.20 -5.54
C LYS A 26 6.37 -0.20 -5.95
N ILE A 27 5.46 -1.16 -5.89
CA ILE A 27 5.68 -2.51 -6.42
C ILE A 27 5.17 -2.54 -7.85
N VAL A 28 6.04 -2.91 -8.78
CA VAL A 28 5.71 -3.12 -10.19
C VAL A 28 5.96 -4.59 -10.51
N TYR A 29 4.94 -5.28 -11.01
CA TYR A 29 5.06 -6.68 -11.40
C TYR A 29 4.52 -6.89 -12.82
N PRO A 30 5.28 -7.60 -13.68
CA PRO A 30 4.81 -8.03 -14.97
C PRO A 30 3.86 -9.24 -14.80
N PHE A 31 2.83 -9.28 -15.62
CA PHE A 31 1.93 -10.43 -15.74
C PHE A 31 1.52 -10.62 -17.20
N GLN A 32 1.20 -11.85 -17.56
CA GLN A 32 0.67 -12.15 -18.88
C GLN A 32 -0.86 -12.06 -18.83
N SER A 33 -1.45 -11.24 -19.71
CA SER A 33 -2.90 -11.12 -19.81
C SER A 33 -3.49 -12.43 -20.32
N THR A 34 -4.45 -13.01 -19.61
CA THR A 34 -5.16 -14.23 -20.03
C THR A 34 -5.98 -14.01 -21.31
N ASP A 35 -6.52 -12.79 -21.49
CA ASP A 35 -7.31 -12.43 -22.67
C ASP A 35 -6.51 -12.31 -23.98
N THR A 36 -5.31 -11.73 -23.92
CA THR A 36 -4.55 -11.34 -25.14
C THR A 36 -3.18 -11.97 -25.24
N GLY A 37 -2.74 -12.73 -24.24
CA GLY A 37 -1.40 -13.33 -24.17
C GLY A 37 -0.26 -12.32 -24.07
N SER A 38 -0.56 -11.02 -23.97
CA SER A 38 0.42 -9.94 -23.96
C SER A 38 0.95 -9.70 -22.55
N TRP A 39 2.22 -9.34 -22.43
CA TRP A 39 2.80 -8.88 -21.17
C TRP A 39 2.26 -7.50 -20.79
N ARG A 40 1.69 -7.41 -19.60
CA ARG A 40 1.21 -6.17 -18.98
C ARG A 40 1.92 -5.97 -17.65
N TYR A 41 1.88 -4.75 -17.15
CA TYR A 41 2.43 -4.40 -15.85
C TYR A 41 1.30 -3.96 -14.94
N ALA A 42 1.32 -4.44 -13.71
CA ALA A 42 0.47 -3.93 -12.64
C ALA A 42 1.35 -3.22 -11.62
N GLU A 43 0.84 -2.10 -11.12
CA GLU A 43 1.51 -1.25 -10.16
C GLU A 43 0.67 -1.15 -8.89
N LYS A 44 1.32 -1.27 -7.74
CA LYS A 44 0.68 -1.07 -6.43
C LYS A 44 1.59 -0.24 -5.54
N TYR A 45 1.01 0.77 -4.91
CA TYR A 45 1.68 1.55 -3.88
C TYR A 45 1.34 0.95 -2.52
N ILE A 46 2.37 0.63 -1.74
CA ILE A 46 2.23 0.16 -0.37
C ILE A 46 2.86 1.18 0.56
N LYS A 47 2.28 1.31 1.76
CA LYS A 47 2.79 2.17 2.81
C LYS A 47 3.36 1.29 3.90
N VAL A 48 4.63 1.45 4.21
CA VAL A 48 5.36 0.73 5.24
C VAL A 48 5.60 1.68 6.41
N LEU A 49 5.10 1.34 7.59
CA LEU A 49 5.34 2.14 8.79
C LEU A 49 6.76 1.86 9.32
N PRO A 50 7.36 2.79 10.11
CA PRO A 50 8.71 2.61 10.65
C PRO A 50 8.91 1.32 11.47
N ASP A 51 7.86 0.87 12.14
CA ASP A 51 7.88 -0.28 13.04
C ASP A 51 7.56 -1.61 12.32
N ASP A 52 7.21 -1.54 11.02
CA ASP A 52 6.92 -2.73 10.22
C ASP A 52 8.21 -3.31 9.62
N ASP A 53 8.27 -4.64 9.55
CA ASP A 53 9.29 -5.32 8.74
C ASP A 53 8.98 -5.11 7.25
N GLU A 54 9.72 -4.20 6.64
CA GLU A 54 9.61 -3.81 5.24
C GLU A 54 9.62 -5.03 4.29
N ASN A 55 10.53 -5.99 4.53
CA ASN A 55 10.65 -7.18 3.67
C ASN A 55 9.42 -8.08 3.80
N LYS A 56 8.88 -8.21 5.02
CA LYS A 56 7.67 -9.00 5.26
C LYS A 56 6.47 -8.39 4.54
N VAL A 57 6.26 -7.07 4.70
CA VAL A 57 5.13 -6.36 4.05
C VAL A 57 5.21 -6.46 2.54
N ILE A 58 6.39 -6.24 1.94
CA ILE A 58 6.59 -6.39 0.49
C ILE A 58 6.28 -7.82 0.04
N ASN A 59 6.80 -8.85 0.74
CA ASN A 59 6.62 -10.24 0.36
C ASN A 59 5.15 -10.70 0.44
N ASP A 60 4.43 -10.27 1.46
CA ASP A 60 3.00 -10.59 1.60
C ASP A 60 2.18 -9.94 0.48
N GLU A 61 2.51 -8.69 0.13
CA GLU A 61 1.86 -7.97 -0.97
C GLU A 61 2.16 -8.59 -2.34
N ILE A 62 3.37 -9.08 -2.59
CA ILE A 62 3.71 -9.82 -3.81
C ILE A 62 2.89 -11.11 -3.93
N LYS A 63 2.69 -11.85 -2.83
CA LYS A 63 1.89 -13.09 -2.84
C LYS A 63 0.43 -12.82 -3.17
N ILE A 64 -0.16 -11.81 -2.54
CA ILE A 64 -1.55 -11.39 -2.79
C ILE A 64 -1.70 -10.95 -4.26
N ALA A 65 -0.76 -10.13 -4.75
CA ALA A 65 -0.75 -9.66 -6.13
C ALA A 65 -0.75 -10.83 -7.12
N ARG A 66 0.13 -11.83 -6.94
CA ARG A 66 0.16 -13.02 -7.79
C ARG A 66 -1.15 -13.80 -7.76
N ALA A 67 -1.69 -14.06 -6.58
CA ALA A 67 -2.97 -14.78 -6.43
C ALA A 67 -4.14 -14.04 -7.12
N SER A 68 -4.14 -12.70 -7.10
CA SER A 68 -5.18 -11.89 -7.75
C SER A 68 -5.10 -11.88 -9.28
N LEU A 69 -3.93 -12.17 -9.85
CA LEU A 69 -3.71 -12.25 -11.29
C LEU A 69 -4.00 -13.65 -11.84
N GLU A 70 -3.72 -14.70 -11.08
CA GLU A 70 -4.02 -16.10 -11.47
C GLU A 70 -5.53 -16.39 -11.46
N GLN A 71 -6.34 -15.59 -10.77
CA GLN A 71 -7.79 -15.72 -10.71
C GLN A 71 -8.54 -14.92 -11.81
N LYS A 72 -7.82 -14.21 -12.70
CA LYS A 72 -8.39 -13.42 -13.80
C LYS A 72 -8.04 -14.01 -15.15
#